data_AF-A0A7J8MHW3-F1
#
_entry.id   AF-A0A7J8MHW3-F1
#
_cell.length_a   1.000
_cell.length_b   1.000
_cell.length_c   1.000
_cell.angle_alpha   90.00
_cell.angle_beta   90.00
_cell.angle_gamma   90.00
#
_symmetry.space_group_name_H-M   'P 1'
#
loop_
_entity.id
_entity.type
_entity.pdbx_description
1 polymer ?
#
loop_
_entity_poly.entity_id
_entity_poly.type
_entity_poly.pdbx_seq_one_letter_code
_entity_poly.pdbx_strand_id
1 'polypeptide(L)'
;MGHKLQSEMTDTSTSSNNWADDEFIWTYTSPEFPMVQENCLQKFKLPEPVLCIGGYMQVELLGRVQRQEMDGLYYICISHVQAVGRPLIPRFDIEMLDSSGRCALKYLPETGKRTLS
;
A
#
# COMPACT_ATOMS: atom_id res chain seq x y z
N MET A 1 -25.52 -29.61 23.79
CA MET A 1 -25.78 -30.72 22.84
C MET A 1 -24.80 -30.51 21.68
N GLY A 2 -23.59 -31.07 21.58
CA GLY A 2 -23.11 -32.39 21.95
C GLY A 2 -22.76 -33.13 20.65
N HIS A 3 -21.50 -33.07 20.18
CA HIS A 3 -20.86 -34.14 19.39
C HIS A 3 -19.35 -34.11 19.60
N LYS A 4 -18.79 -35.31 19.54
CA LYS A 4 -17.58 -35.84 20.20
C LYS A 4 -16.45 -36.03 19.18
N LEU A 5 -15.21 -35.89 19.64
CA LEU A 5 -13.95 -36.15 18.93
C LEU A 5 -13.78 -37.64 18.55
N GLN A 6 -13.17 -37.95 17.39
CA GLN A 6 -12.07 -38.91 17.25
C GLN A 6 -11.39 -38.77 15.86
N SER A 7 -10.08 -39.03 15.84
CA SER A 7 -9.06 -38.73 14.82
C SER A 7 -9.00 -39.70 13.64
N GLU A 8 -8.41 -39.26 12.52
CA GLU A 8 -7.50 -40.10 11.72
C GLU A 8 -6.48 -39.23 10.98
N MET A 9 -5.19 -39.47 11.22
CA MET A 9 -4.11 -38.89 10.44
C MET A 9 -4.04 -39.61 9.09
N THR A 10 -4.05 -38.85 8.00
CA THR A 10 -3.54 -39.31 6.70
C THR A 10 -2.73 -38.18 6.09
N ASP A 11 -1.41 -38.35 6.14
CA ASP A 11 -0.44 -37.58 5.37
C ASP A 11 -0.73 -37.76 3.88
N THR A 12 -1.10 -36.68 3.19
CA THR A 12 -1.03 -36.65 1.72
C THR A 12 -0.84 -35.21 1.25
N SER A 13 0.43 -34.86 1.04
CA SER A 13 0.95 -33.97 0.01
C SER A 13 0.13 -32.74 -0.39
N THR A 14 0.65 -31.57 -0.02
CA THR A 14 0.79 -30.40 -0.91
C THR A 14 -0.46 -30.06 -1.73
N SER A 15 -1.59 -29.79 -1.08
CA SER A 15 -2.66 -29.02 -1.71
C SER A 15 -2.18 -27.58 -1.83
N SER A 16 -1.56 -27.27 -2.98
CA SER A 16 -1.21 -25.92 -3.41
C SER A 16 -2.43 -25.02 -3.20
N ASN A 17 -2.31 -24.10 -2.25
CA ASN A 17 -3.35 -23.11 -1.90
C ASN A 17 -3.39 -22.00 -2.97
N ASN A 18 -3.51 -22.39 -4.25
CA ASN A 18 -3.40 -21.54 -5.43
C ASN A 18 -4.68 -20.76 -5.75
N TRP A 19 -5.71 -20.82 -4.90
CA TRP A 19 -7.04 -20.28 -5.24
C TRP A 19 -7.42 -18.96 -4.58
N ALA A 20 -6.65 -18.44 -3.63
CA ALA A 20 -7.08 -17.27 -2.86
C ALA A 20 -6.40 -15.95 -3.25
N ASP A 21 -5.23 -15.97 -3.91
CA ASP A 21 -4.43 -14.75 -4.08
C ASP A 21 -4.93 -13.84 -5.23
N ASP A 22 -5.51 -14.43 -6.28
CA ASP A 22 -6.02 -13.71 -7.46
C ASP A 22 -7.37 -13.00 -7.21
N GLU A 23 -8.04 -13.22 -6.08
CA GLU A 23 -9.34 -12.61 -5.77
C GLU A 23 -9.21 -11.20 -5.14
N PHE A 24 -8.03 -10.86 -4.61
CA PHE A 24 -7.85 -9.60 -3.87
C PHE A 24 -7.23 -8.49 -4.73
N ILE A 25 -7.90 -7.34 -4.78
CA ILE A 25 -7.35 -6.11 -5.36
C ILE A 25 -6.52 -5.41 -4.30
N TRP A 26 -5.20 -5.40 -4.49
CA TRP A 26 -4.24 -4.74 -3.59
C TRP A 26 -3.93 -3.28 -3.96
N THR A 27 -4.47 -2.81 -5.08
CA THR A 27 -4.28 -1.42 -5.54
C THR A 27 -5.33 -0.51 -4.93
N TYR A 28 -4.87 0.56 -4.29
CA TYR A 28 -5.72 1.65 -3.83
C TYR A 28 -5.66 2.83 -4.80
N THR A 29 -6.83 3.31 -5.21
CA THR A 29 -6.98 4.58 -5.95
C THR A 29 -7.65 5.59 -5.02
N SER A 30 -7.06 6.77 -4.88
CA SER A 30 -7.65 7.83 -4.08
C SER A 30 -8.89 8.43 -4.73
N PRO A 31 -9.74 9.14 -3.98
CA PRO A 31 -10.67 10.08 -4.58
C PRO A 31 -9.93 11.13 -5.42
N GLU A 32 -10.67 11.77 -6.32
CA GLU A 32 -10.17 12.97 -6.99
C GLU A 32 -10.07 14.12 -5.98
N PHE A 33 -8.97 14.87 -6.06
CA PHE A 33 -8.78 16.06 -5.25
C PHE A 33 -8.73 17.30 -6.16
N PRO A 34 -9.45 18.38 -5.80
CA PRO A 34 -9.35 19.63 -6.54
C PRO A 34 -7.96 20.23 -6.34
N MET A 35 -7.29 20.57 -7.43
CA MET A 35 -6.00 21.25 -7.44
C MET A 35 -6.21 22.73 -7.78
N VAL A 36 -5.63 23.64 -6.98
CA VAL A 36 -5.60 25.07 -7.32
C VAL A 36 -4.54 25.35 -8.38
N GLN A 37 -4.78 26.32 -9.25
CA GLN A 37 -3.88 26.67 -10.35
C GLN A 37 -2.80 27.68 -9.88
N GLU A 38 -2.05 27.29 -8.86
CA GLU A 38 -1.01 28.11 -8.25
C GLU A 38 0.29 27.32 -8.13
N ASN A 39 1.42 27.98 -8.36
CA ASN A 39 2.75 27.38 -8.21
C ASN A 39 3.17 27.32 -6.73
N CYS A 40 2.46 26.50 -5.97
CA CYS A 40 2.68 26.31 -4.54
C CYS A 40 2.57 24.84 -4.15
N LEU A 41 3.09 24.49 -2.97
CA LEU A 41 2.93 23.15 -2.42
C LEU A 41 1.47 22.90 -2.05
N GLN A 42 0.84 21.95 -2.72
CA GLN A 42 -0.51 21.50 -2.43
C GLN A 42 -0.48 20.16 -1.69
N LYS A 43 -1.30 20.04 -0.64
CA LYS A 43 -1.36 18.86 0.24
C LYS A 43 -2.72 18.21 0.15
N PHE A 44 -2.73 16.91 -0.10
CA PHE A 44 -3.95 16.11 -0.18
C PHE A 44 -3.91 15.04 0.90
N LYS A 45 -4.97 14.95 1.71
CA LYS A 45 -5.08 13.95 2.77
C LYS A 45 -6.00 12.84 2.30
N LEU A 46 -5.48 11.61 2.29
CA LEU A 46 -6.29 10.44 1.99
C LEU A 46 -7.39 10.28 3.05
N PRO A 47 -8.61 9.88 2.64
CA PRO A 47 -9.73 9.72 3.56
C PRO A 47 -9.49 8.59 4.57
N GLU A 48 -8.80 7.53 4.12
CA GLU A 48 -8.47 6.36 4.92
C GLU A 48 -6.96 6.14 4.95
N PRO A 49 -6.41 5.54 6.02
CA PRO A 49 -5.03 5.11 6.04
C PRO A 49 -4.77 4.06 4.96
N VAL A 50 -3.71 4.26 4.17
CA VAL A 50 -3.33 3.34 3.09
C VAL A 50 -1.96 2.74 3.40
N LEU A 51 -1.85 1.43 3.20
CA LEU A 51 -0.59 0.72 3.24
C LEU A 51 0.13 0.90 1.89
N CYS A 52 1.29 1.56 1.89
CA CYS A 52 2.10 1.74 0.69
C CYS A 52 3.28 0.76 0.71
N ILE A 53 3.35 -0.11 -0.29
CA ILE A 53 4.38 -1.14 -0.46
C ILE A 53 5.06 -0.93 -1.81
N GLY A 54 6.39 -1.11 -1.88
CA GLY A 54 7.11 -1.05 -3.16
C GLY A 54 7.46 0.36 -3.66
N GLY A 55 7.00 1.41 -2.98
CA GLY A 55 7.55 2.77 -3.11
C GLY A 55 7.19 3.55 -4.38
N TYR A 56 6.34 3.02 -5.26
CA TYR A 56 5.82 3.78 -6.41
C TYR A 56 4.41 4.30 -6.14
N MET A 57 4.17 5.55 -6.53
CA MET A 57 2.87 6.21 -6.47
C MET A 57 2.62 6.85 -7.83
N GLN A 58 1.54 6.45 -8.49
CA GLN A 58 1.10 7.09 -9.72
C GLN A 58 0.33 8.36 -9.38
N VAL A 59 0.68 9.46 -10.05
CA VAL A 59 -0.03 10.74 -9.93
C VAL A 59 -0.67 11.03 -11.27
N GLU A 60 -1.98 11.22 -11.26
CA GLU A 60 -2.76 11.60 -12.42
C GLU A 60 -3.28 13.03 -12.25
N LEU A 61 -3.13 13.84 -13.30
CA LEU A 61 -3.66 15.19 -13.34
C LEU A 61 -4.85 15.21 -14.30
N LEU A 62 -6.03 15.45 -13.73
CA LEU A 62 -7.28 15.44 -14.46
C LEU A 62 -7.65 16.84 -14.93
N GLY A 63 -8.01 16.96 -16.20
CA GLY A 63 -8.46 18.20 -16.82
C GLY A 63 -7.36 19.03 -17.49
N ARG A 64 -7.79 20.08 -18.21
CA ARG A 64 -6.93 21.09 -18.84
C ARG A 64 -7.21 22.41 -18.16
N VAL A 65 -6.23 23.01 -17.47
CA VAL A 65 -6.56 24.14 -16.59
C VAL A 65 -5.68 25.38 -16.78
N GLN A 66 -4.46 25.28 -17.33
CA GLN A 66 -3.65 26.48 -17.61
C GLN A 66 -3.08 26.49 -19.02
N ARG A 67 -3.29 27.63 -19.70
CA ARG A 67 -2.69 27.95 -20.98
C ARG A 67 -1.59 28.98 -20.74
N GLN A 68 -0.37 28.73 -21.19
CA GLN A 68 0.72 29.70 -21.08
C GLN A 68 0.37 30.96 -21.87
N GLU A 69 0.64 32.12 -21.27
CA GLU A 69 0.32 33.42 -21.90
C GLU A 69 1.21 33.71 -23.13
N MET A 70 2.42 33.16 -23.16
CA MET A 70 3.38 33.41 -24.24
C MET A 70 2.98 32.77 -25.58
N ASP A 71 2.41 31.57 -25.56
CA ASP A 71 2.15 30.79 -26.77
C ASP A 71 0.73 30.20 -26.86
N GLY A 72 -0.07 30.33 -25.79
CA GLY A 72 -1.41 29.77 -25.77
C GLY A 72 -1.42 28.23 -25.75
N LEU A 73 -0.36 27.56 -25.28
CA LEU A 73 -0.32 26.10 -25.12
C LEU A 73 -0.55 25.66 -23.68
N TYR A 74 -0.94 24.39 -23.50
CA TYR A 74 -1.14 23.81 -22.17
C TYR A 74 0.18 23.27 -21.62
N TYR A 75 0.60 23.80 -20.47
CA TYR A 75 1.77 23.31 -19.75
C TYR A 75 1.39 22.91 -18.35
N ILE A 76 1.90 21.77 -17.93
CA ILE A 76 1.74 21.25 -16.57
C ILE A 76 3.11 20.76 -16.11
N CYS A 77 3.52 21.16 -14.92
CA CYS A 77 4.78 20.75 -14.33
C CYS A 77 4.54 20.27 -12.90
N ILE A 78 5.02 19.07 -12.59
CA ILE A 78 5.17 18.58 -11.23
C ILE A 78 6.66 18.55 -10.96
N SER A 79 7.14 19.32 -9.98
CA SER A 79 8.56 19.31 -9.62
C SER A 79 8.90 18.11 -8.72
N HIS A 80 8.18 17.95 -7.61
CA HIS A 80 8.44 16.92 -6.61
C HIS A 80 7.13 16.43 -6.00
N VAL A 81 7.08 15.13 -5.70
CA VAL A 81 5.96 14.48 -5.03
C VAL A 81 6.47 13.77 -3.80
N GLN A 82 5.76 13.89 -2.68
CA GLN A 82 6.09 13.21 -1.43
C GLN A 82 4.84 12.59 -0.82
N ALA A 83 4.90 11.28 -0.55
CA ALA A 83 3.95 10.61 0.32
C ALA A 83 4.43 10.74 1.78
N VAL A 84 3.53 11.15 2.68
CA VAL A 84 3.83 11.30 4.10
C VAL A 84 2.94 10.35 4.89
N GLY A 85 3.56 9.54 5.74
CA GLY A 85 2.87 8.54 6.55
C GLY A 85 3.67 8.15 7.78
N ARG A 86 3.28 7.04 8.40
CA ARG A 86 4.02 6.45 9.52
C ARG A 86 4.82 5.26 9.01
N PRO A 87 6.11 5.15 9.34
CA PRO A 87 6.86 3.93 9.05
C PRO A 87 6.25 2.76 9.82
N LEU A 88 6.24 1.59 9.21
CA LEU A 88 5.77 0.36 9.85
C LEU A 88 6.84 -0.28 10.75
N ILE A 89 8.11 -0.04 10.41
CA ILE A 89 9.27 -0.41 11.22
C ILE A 89 9.25 0.37 12.54
N PRO A 90 9.60 -0.25 13.69
CA PRO A 90 10.19 -1.59 13.82
C PRO A 90 9.20 -2.73 14.05
N ARG A 91 7.89 -2.46 14.12
CA ARG A 91 6.87 -3.47 14.48
C ARG A 91 6.50 -4.38 13.32
N PHE A 92 6.58 -3.88 12.10
CA PHE A 92 6.34 -4.68 10.91
C PHE A 92 7.44 -4.47 9.88
N ASP A 93 7.81 -5.56 9.22
CA ASP A 93 8.75 -5.60 8.12
C ASP A 93 8.09 -6.19 6.88
N ILE A 94 8.61 -5.87 5.71
CA ILE A 94 8.08 -6.33 4.43
C ILE A 94 9.15 -7.16 3.73
N GLU A 95 8.81 -8.41 3.42
CA GLU A 95 9.64 -9.27 2.57
C GLU A 95 8.99 -9.35 1.18
N MET A 96 9.71 -8.89 0.16
CA MET A 96 9.31 -9.12 -1.23
C MET A 96 9.63 -10.57 -1.59
N LEU A 97 8.62 -11.36 -1.93
CA LEU A 97 8.81 -12.79 -2.24
C LEU A 97 9.41 -12.99 -3.63
N ASP A 98 9.09 -12.10 -4.58
CA ASP A 98 9.56 -12.16 -5.96
C ASP A 98 9.35 -10.82 -6.70
N SER A 99 9.68 -10.80 -8.00
CA SER A 99 9.51 -9.64 -8.89
C SER A 99 8.07 -9.42 -9.37
N SER A 100 7.12 -10.28 -9.00
CA SER A 100 5.70 -10.12 -9.37
C SER A 100 4.96 -9.11 -8.47
N GLY A 101 5.62 -8.62 -7.41
CA GLY A 101 5.04 -7.69 -6.45
C GLY A 101 4.43 -8.36 -5.23
N ARG A 102 4.45 -9.70 -5.15
CA ARG A 102 4.02 -10.44 -3.96
C ARG A 102 4.94 -10.12 -2.78
N CYS A 103 4.32 -9.83 -1.64
CA CYS A 103 5.02 -9.48 -0.41
C CYS A 103 4.37 -10.12 0.82
N ALA A 104 5.17 -10.35 1.85
CA ALA A 104 4.69 -10.79 3.16
C ALA A 104 4.96 -9.70 4.19
N LEU A 105 3.90 -9.32 4.93
CA LEU A 105 4.02 -8.43 6.08
C LEU A 105 4.35 -9.27 7.32
N LYS A 106 5.57 -9.10 7.86
CA LYS A 106 6.05 -9.80 9.05
C LYS A 106 5.82 -8.95 10.28
N TYR A 107 5.20 -9.52 11.31
CA TYR A 107 5.14 -8.88 12.63
C TYR A 107 6.39 -9.21 13.44
N LEU A 108 7.05 -8.17 13.96
CA LEU A 108 8.23 -8.26 14.81
C LEU A 108 7.81 -7.95 16.26
N PRO A 109 7.56 -8.98 17.10
CA PRO A 109 7.23 -8.77 18.50
C PRO A 109 8.43 -8.18 19.25
N GLU A 110 8.17 -7.31 20.22
CA GLU A 110 9.24 -6.81 21.08
C GLU A 110 9.87 -7.97 21.85
N THR A 111 11.18 -8.16 21.70
CA THR A 111 11.95 -9.06 22.55
C THR A 111 12.00 -8.47 23.94
N GLY A 112 11.00 -8.79 24.75
CA GLY A 112 10.96 -8.40 26.15
C GLY A 112 12.24 -8.83 26.84
N LYS A 113 13.09 -7.87 27.23
CA LYS A 113 14.12 -8.11 28.23
C LYS A 113 13.38 -8.49 29.51
N ARG A 114 13.25 -9.79 29.78
CA ARG A 114 12.95 -10.29 31.12
C ARG A 114 14.11 -9.91 32.01
N THR A 115 14.06 -8.72 32.59
CA THR A 115 14.89 -8.41 33.76
C THR A 115 14.30 -9.24 34.90
N LEU A 116 14.92 -10.40 35.16
CA LEU A 116 14.70 -11.15 36.38
C LEU A 116 15.23 -10.29 37.52
N SER A 117 14.32 -9.78 38.36
CA SER A 117 14.63 -9.25 39.70
C SER A 117 14.77 -10.39 40.69
#